data_AF-A0A970AZC7-F1
#
_entry.id   AF-A0A970AZC7-F1
#
_cell.length_a   1.000
_cell.length_b   1.000
_cell.length_c   1.000
_cell.angle_alpha   90.00
_cell.angle_beta   90.00
_cell.angle_gamma   90.00
#
_symmetry.space_group_name_H-M   'P 1'
#
loop_
_entity.id
_entity.type
_entity.pdbx_description
1 polymer ?
#
loop_
_entity_poly.entity_id
_entity_poly.type
_entity_poly.pdbx_seq_one_letter_code
_entity_poly.pdbx_strand_id
1 'polypeptide(L)'
;MTNDLLKPEEKEELDRLKIFQQALNQEHLVEMVKKSDRDEISFTDSQGSRLDFEVEFSDKSKSKGTIKGFNSHSEIVFEASLQKGNVEVLLCDIPSEEVENLLSQQQLAQNHNSNK
;
A
#
# COMPACT_ATOMS: atom_id res chain seq x y z
N MET A 1 -23.97 -5.71 10.39
CA MET A 1 -25.24 -5.59 9.65
C MET A 1 -25.72 -4.13 9.75
N THR A 2 -25.30 -3.27 8.83
CA THR A 2 -25.71 -1.84 8.79
C THR A 2 -25.97 -1.31 7.37
N ASN A 3 -25.63 -2.09 6.33
CA ASN A 3 -25.79 -1.67 4.93
C ASN A 3 -27.23 -1.72 4.40
N ASP A 4 -28.21 -2.14 5.21
CA ASP A 4 -29.60 -2.34 4.79
C ASP A 4 -30.50 -1.09 5.00
N LEU A 5 -29.90 0.03 5.43
CA LEU A 5 -30.62 1.27 5.75
C LEU A 5 -30.29 2.45 4.82
N LEU A 6 -29.35 2.27 3.88
CA LEU A 6 -28.94 3.33 2.96
C LEU A 6 -29.85 3.38 1.75
N LYS A 7 -30.22 4.59 1.34
CA LYS A 7 -30.86 4.83 0.04
C LYS A 7 -29.90 4.46 -1.09
N PRO A 8 -30.41 4.14 -2.29
CA PRO A 8 -29.57 3.82 -3.44
C PRO A 8 -28.47 4.86 -3.74
N GLU A 9 -28.78 6.14 -3.60
CA GLU A 9 -27.83 7.24 -3.84
C GLU A 9 -26.71 7.28 -2.78
N GLU A 10 -27.07 7.04 -1.51
CA GLU A 10 -26.10 6.99 -0.40
C GLU A 10 -25.20 5.76 -0.52
N LYS A 11 -25.72 4.66 -1.06
CA LYS A 11 -24.94 3.46 -1.35
C LYS A 11 -23.94 3.71 -2.49
N GLU A 12 -24.36 4.39 -3.55
CA GLU A 12 -23.47 4.76 -4.66
C GLU A 12 -22.36 5.71 -4.19
N GLU A 13 -22.69 6.71 -3.37
CA GLU A 13 -21.71 7.61 -2.79
C GLU A 13 -20.73 6.87 -1.88
N LEU A 14 -21.21 5.95 -1.04
CA LEU A 14 -20.37 5.12 -0.19
C LEU A 14 -19.43 4.24 -1.02
N ASP A 15 -19.89 3.64 -2.12
CA ASP A 15 -19.05 2.81 -2.97
C ASP A 15 -17.98 3.64 -3.69
N ARG A 16 -18.29 4.88 -4.11
CA ARG A 16 -17.28 5.82 -4.63
C ARG A 16 -16.23 6.19 -3.57
N LEU A 17 -16.67 6.45 -2.34
CA LEU A 17 -15.77 6.74 -1.23
C LEU A 17 -14.83 5.57 -0.93
N LYS A 18 -15.32 4.33 -0.98
CA LYS A 18 -14.48 3.13 -0.81
C LYS A 18 -13.41 3.01 -1.90
N ILE A 19 -13.76 3.25 -3.16
CA ILE A 19 -12.80 3.22 -4.27
C ILE A 19 -11.71 4.28 -4.06
N PHE A 20 -12.11 5.50 -3.66
CA PHE A 20 -11.16 6.58 -3.36
C PHE A 20 -10.25 6.22 -2.18
N GLN A 21 -10.81 5.69 -1.09
CA GLN A 21 -10.04 5.26 0.07
C GLN A 21 -9.05 4.14 -0.29
N GLN A 22 -9.45 3.19 -1.12
CA GLN A 22 -8.57 2.12 -1.60
C GLN A 22 -7.39 2.68 -2.39
N ALA A 23 -7.64 3.61 -3.33
CA ALA A 23 -6.57 4.26 -4.09
C ALA A 23 -5.58 4.99 -3.18
N LEU A 24 -6.09 5.76 -2.20
CA LEU A 24 -5.25 6.44 -1.20
C LEU A 24 -4.42 5.45 -0.37
N ASN A 25 -4.99 4.33 0.05
CA ASN A 25 -4.28 3.32 0.82
C ASN A 25 -3.14 2.69 -0.01
N GLN A 26 -3.37 2.45 -1.29
CA GLN A 26 -2.32 1.94 -2.19
C GLN A 26 -1.19 2.96 -2.37
N GLU A 27 -1.50 4.25 -2.52
CA GLU A 27 -0.48 5.32 -2.57
C GLU A 27 0.28 5.45 -1.23
N HIS A 28 -0.41 5.30 -0.10
CA HIS A 28 0.23 5.28 1.21
C HIS A 28 1.17 4.08 1.37
N LEU A 29 0.82 2.92 0.83
CA LEU A 29 1.69 1.73 0.84
C LEU A 29 2.98 2.01 0.08
N VAL A 30 2.90 2.69 -1.07
CA VAL A 30 4.07 3.14 -1.83
C VAL A 30 4.95 4.06 -1.00
N GLU A 31 4.39 5.08 -0.38
CA GLU A 31 5.14 6.02 0.45
C GLU A 31 5.75 5.34 1.68
N MET A 32 5.06 4.38 2.27
CA MET A 32 5.57 3.53 3.34
C MET A 32 6.80 2.74 2.89
N VAL A 33 6.72 2.06 1.74
CA VAL A 33 7.81 1.25 1.20
C VAL A 33 9.00 2.14 0.81
N LYS A 34 8.74 3.24 0.10
CA LYS A 34 9.76 4.24 -0.31
C LYS A 34 10.51 4.86 0.86
N LYS A 35 9.86 5.06 2.01
CA LYS A 35 10.47 5.59 3.24
C LYS A 35 11.29 4.56 4.02
N SER A 36 11.16 3.28 3.71
CA SER A 36 12.12 2.28 4.17
C SER A 36 13.48 2.67 3.59
N ASP A 37 14.50 2.94 4.42
CA ASP A 37 15.87 3.20 3.95
C ASP A 37 16.53 1.96 3.29
N ARG A 38 15.74 0.94 2.96
CA ARG A 38 16.14 -0.34 2.39
C ARG A 38 15.61 -0.43 0.98
N ASP A 39 16.43 -1.01 0.10
CA ASP A 39 16.02 -1.31 -1.27
C ASP A 39 14.99 -2.46 -1.31
N GLU A 40 14.90 -3.26 -0.24
CA GLU A 40 13.92 -4.33 -0.06
C GLU A 40 13.27 -4.27 1.34
N ILE A 41 11.95 -4.45 1.40
CA ILE A 41 11.19 -4.57 2.64
C ILE A 41 10.15 -5.69 2.54
N SER A 42 10.08 -6.50 3.58
CA SER A 42 9.13 -7.61 3.67
C SER A 42 8.05 -7.31 4.70
N PHE A 43 6.83 -7.70 4.37
CA PHE A 43 5.70 -7.70 5.28
C PHE A 43 5.07 -9.09 5.35
N THR A 44 4.22 -9.27 6.35
CA THR A 44 3.39 -10.45 6.51
C THR A 44 1.93 -10.02 6.43
N ASP A 45 1.15 -10.66 5.57
CA ASP A 45 -0.29 -10.42 5.47
C ASP A 45 -1.05 -10.99 6.70
N SER A 46 -2.37 -10.80 6.75
CA SER A 46 -3.19 -11.27 7.88
C SER A 46 -3.24 -12.80 8.00
N GLN A 47 -2.90 -13.51 6.93
CA GLN A 47 -2.89 -14.97 6.84
C GLN A 47 -1.51 -15.56 7.16
N GLY A 48 -0.49 -14.74 7.41
CA GLY A 48 0.87 -15.18 7.68
C GLY A 48 1.74 -15.36 6.44
N SER A 49 1.26 -14.99 5.25
CA SER A 49 2.03 -15.08 4.00
C SER A 49 2.95 -13.87 3.86
N ARG A 50 4.13 -14.11 3.27
CA ARG A 50 5.13 -13.06 3.04
C ARG A 50 4.84 -12.30 1.76
N LEU A 51 4.94 -10.97 1.85
CA LEU A 51 4.94 -10.04 0.73
C LEU A 51 6.25 -9.26 0.73
N ASP A 52 7.01 -9.35 -0.35
CA ASP A 52 8.30 -8.68 -0.50
C ASP A 52 8.16 -7.48 -1.43
N PHE A 53 8.70 -6.32 -1.05
CA PHE A 53 8.68 -5.12 -1.87
C PHE A 53 10.10 -4.68 -2.18
N GLU A 54 10.38 -4.45 -3.45
CA GLU A 54 11.64 -3.94 -3.96
C GLU A 54 11.45 -2.52 -4.50
N VAL A 55 12.43 -1.65 -4.24
CA VAL A 55 12.45 -0.27 -4.71
C VAL A 55 13.68 -0.04 -5.58
N GLU A 56 13.46 0.38 -6.82
CA GLU A 56 14.53 0.72 -7.76
C GLU A 56 14.44 2.20 -8.12
N PHE A 57 15.36 3.02 -7.61
CA PHE A 57 15.44 4.43 -7.96
C PHE A 57 16.27 4.63 -9.23
N SER A 58 15.68 5.33 -10.20
CA SER A 58 16.34 5.71 -11.45
C SER A 58 17.29 6.91 -11.32
N ASP A 59 17.30 7.57 -10.16
CA ASP A 59 18.16 8.72 -9.89
C ASP A 59 18.70 8.74 -8.44
N LYS A 60 19.83 9.43 -8.24
CA LYS A 60 20.46 9.55 -6.90
C LYS A 60 19.64 10.39 -5.91
N SER A 61 18.75 11.23 -6.42
CA SER A 61 17.85 12.05 -5.60
C SER A 61 16.64 11.28 -5.06
N LYS A 62 16.50 10.00 -5.42
CA LYS A 62 15.34 9.15 -5.08
C LYS A 62 14.00 9.80 -5.48
N SER A 63 14.02 10.59 -6.56
CA SER A 63 12.86 11.37 -7.02
C SER A 63 12.05 10.65 -8.10
N LYS A 64 12.62 9.60 -8.69
CA LYS A 64 12.04 8.76 -9.72
C LYS A 64 12.46 7.31 -9.54
N GLY A 65 11.55 6.39 -9.76
CA GLY A 65 11.83 4.96 -9.58
C GLY A 65 10.59 4.11 -9.74
N THR A 66 10.73 2.82 -9.45
CA THR A 66 9.64 1.85 -9.47
C THR A 66 9.62 1.08 -8.16
N ILE A 67 8.42 0.70 -7.72
CA ILE A 67 8.21 -0.23 -6.62
C ILE A 67 7.50 -1.45 -7.16
N LYS A 68 8.02 -2.64 -6.84
CA LYS A 68 7.38 -3.92 -7.15
C LYS A 68 7.16 -4.71 -5.88
N GLY A 69 5.95 -5.24 -5.72
CA GLY A 69 5.59 -6.14 -4.64
C GLY A 69 5.38 -7.55 -5.17
N PHE A 70 5.94 -8.52 -4.47
CA PHE A 70 5.96 -9.93 -4.83
C PHE A 70 5.28 -10.77 -3.75
N ASN A 71 4.51 -11.77 -4.16
CA ASN A 71 4.00 -12.78 -3.25
C ASN A 71 5.05 -13.87 -2.96
N SER A 72 4.69 -14.85 -2.13
CA SER A 72 5.54 -16.00 -1.78
C SER A 72 5.96 -16.89 -2.96
N HIS A 73 5.31 -16.74 -4.12
CA HIS A 73 5.63 -17.44 -5.37
C HIS A 73 6.44 -16.57 -6.34
N SER A 74 6.93 -15.40 -5.89
CA SER A 74 7.66 -14.43 -6.71
C SER A 74 6.85 -13.85 -7.87
N GLU A 75 5.52 -13.88 -7.78
CA GLU A 75 4.63 -13.23 -8.74
C GLU A 75 4.45 -11.77 -8.35
N ILE A 76 4.46 -10.87 -9.34
CA ILE A 76 4.21 -9.45 -9.11
C ILE A 76 2.72 -9.27 -8.79
N VAL A 77 2.43 -8.83 -7.57
CA VAL A 77 1.07 -8.52 -7.10
C VAL A 77 0.87 -7.02 -6.84
N PHE A 78 1.93 -6.23 -6.98
CA PHE A 78 1.90 -4.79 -6.82
C PHE A 78 2.95 -4.13 -7.71
N GLU A 79 2.59 -3.06 -8.41
CA GLU A 79 3.53 -2.25 -9.16
C GLU A 79 3.14 -0.77 -9.09
N ALA A 80 4.12 0.09 -8.80
CA ALA A 80 3.93 1.52 -8.78
C ALA A 80 5.12 2.26 -9.38
N SER A 81 4.82 3.39 -10.02
CA SER A 81 5.78 4.33 -10.57
C SER A 81 5.91 5.53 -9.63
N LEU A 82 7.15 5.92 -9.36
CA LEU A 82 7.49 7.13 -8.62
C LEU A 82 7.93 8.19 -9.62
N GLN A 83 7.25 9.32 -9.61
CA GLN A 83 7.70 10.54 -10.27
C GLN A 83 7.75 11.68 -9.26
N LYS A 84 8.47 12.75 -9.58
CA LYS A 84 8.77 13.85 -8.65
C LYS A 84 7.52 14.42 -7.99
N GLY A 85 7.22 13.97 -6.77
CA GLY A 85 6.03 14.36 -5.98
C GLY A 85 4.74 13.61 -6.32
N ASN A 86 4.76 12.67 -7.27
CA ASN A 86 3.62 11.90 -7.72
C ASN A 86 3.88 10.40 -7.59
N VAL A 87 2.88 9.69 -7.09
CA VAL A 87 2.85 8.23 -7.08
C VAL A 87 1.76 7.79 -8.04
N GLU A 88 2.06 6.78 -8.86
CA GLU A 88 1.07 6.16 -9.73
C GLU A 88 1.10 4.65 -9.51
N VAL A 89 0.00 4.09 -9.00
CA VAL A 89 -0.14 2.65 -8.81
C VAL A 89 -0.64 2.05 -10.13
N LEU A 90 0.17 1.19 -10.73
CA LEU A 90 -0.08 0.58 -12.04
C LEU A 90 -0.79 -0.78 -11.90
N LEU A 91 -0.48 -1.52 -10.83
CA LEU A 91 -1.05 -2.82 -10.50
C LEU A 91 -1.18 -2.97 -8.98
N CYS A 92 -2.31 -3.51 -8.52
CA CYS A 92 -2.48 -3.92 -7.14
C CYS A 92 -3.49 -5.07 -7.05
N ASP A 93 -2.96 -6.29 -7.02
CA ASP A 93 -3.72 -7.52 -6.80
C ASP A 93 -3.82 -7.89 -5.31
N ILE A 94 -3.20 -7.08 -4.45
CA ILE A 94 -3.33 -7.19 -2.99
C ILE A 94 -4.76 -6.78 -2.57
N PRO A 95 -5.49 -7.60 -1.80
CA PRO A 95 -6.82 -7.23 -1.29
C PRO A 95 -6.79 -5.95 -0.45
N SER A 96 -7.83 -5.11 -0.55
CA SER A 96 -7.88 -3.81 0.14
C SER A 96 -7.71 -3.92 1.67
N GLU A 97 -8.31 -4.95 2.27
CA GLU A 97 -8.19 -5.24 3.70
C GLU A 97 -6.74 -5.58 4.09
N GLU A 98 -6.00 -6.25 3.21
CA GLU A 98 -4.59 -6.54 3.44
C GLU A 98 -3.73 -5.28 3.29
N VAL A 99 -4.01 -4.42 2.32
CA VAL A 99 -3.32 -3.12 2.23
C VAL A 99 -3.49 -2.32 3.53
N GLU A 100 -4.70 -2.28 4.10
CA GLU A 100 -4.97 -1.62 5.39
C GLU A 100 -4.21 -2.27 6.56
N ASN A 101 -4.16 -3.60 6.59
CA ASN A 101 -3.39 -4.35 7.58
C ASN A 101 -1.89 -4.03 7.50
N LEU A 102 -1.32 -4.04 6.30
CA LEU A 102 0.09 -3.70 6.04
C LEU A 102 0.42 -2.28 6.54
N LEU A 103 -0.43 -1.30 6.23
CA LEU A 103 -0.27 0.09 6.69
C LEU A 103 -0.32 0.19 8.23
N SER A 104 -1.19 -0.58 8.85
CA SER A 104 -1.36 -0.61 10.31
C SER A 104 -0.14 -1.20 11.03
N GLN A 105 0.53 -2.19 10.44
CA GLN A 105 1.75 -2.79 10.99
C GLN A 105 2.90 -1.77 11.11
N GLN A 106 3.05 -0.86 10.14
CA GLN A 106 4.09 0.18 10.21
C GLN A 106 3.80 1.22 11.29
N GLN A 107 2.55 1.63 11.47
CA GLN A 107 2.18 2.59 12.52
C GLN A 107 2.53 2.05 13.92
N LEU A 108 2.32 0.75 14.15
CA LEU A 108 2.72 0.09 15.40
C LEU A 108 4.24 0.06 15.57
N ALA A 109 5.00 -0.21 14.49
CA ALA A 109 6.45 -0.21 14.52
C ALA A 109 7.06 1.18 14.78
N GLN A 110 6.46 2.25 14.26
CA GLN A 110 6.92 3.63 14.48
C GLN A 110 6.59 4.14 15.89
N ASN A 111 5.40 3.85 16.42
CA ASN A 111 4.99 4.27 17.76
C ASN A 111 5.84 3.64 18.87
N HIS A 112 6.40 2.44 18.66
CA HIS A 112 7.32 1.83 19.62
C HIS A 112 8.71 2.49 19.65
N ASN A 113 9.15 3.13 18.57
CA ASN A 113 10.44 3.83 18.52
C ASN A 113 10.38 5.27 19.02
N SER A 114 9.21 5.89 19.13
CA SER A 114 9.05 7.25 19.67
C SER A 114 8.95 7.31 21.21
N ASN A 115 8.89 6.16 21.89
CA ASN A 115 8.82 6.06 23.36
C ASN A 115 10.15 5.62 24.00
N LYS A 116 11.29 5.89 23.36
CA LYS A 116 12.62 5.55 23.89
C LYS A 116 13.50 6.77 24.10
#